data_AF-J4GA21-F1
#
_entry.id   AF-J4GA21-F1
#
_cell.length_a   1.000
_cell.length_b   1.000
_cell.length_c   1.000
_cell.angle_alpha   90.00
_cell.angle_beta   90.00
_cell.angle_gamma   90.00
#
_symmetry.space_group_name_H-M   'P 1'
#
loop_
_entity.id
_entity.type
_entity.pdbx_description
1 polymer ?
#
loop_
_entity_poly.entity_id
_entity_poly.type
_entity_poly.pdbx_seq_one_letter_code
_entity_poly.pdbx_strand_id
1 'polypeptide(L)'
;MSTKDSQAQAQAQAAAAAEAARKLEEYIEKIHYSDRYSDDEYEYRHVILPKPLFKMIPKALFNPDKSGTLKLLTEQEWRGIGITQSLGWEHYEVHAPEPHVLLFRRLKNFVNPVQQPQPHLNGRGFKLGRKK
;
A
#
# COMPACT_ATOMS: atom_id res chain seq x y z
N MET A 1 4.52 -45.70 7.68
CA MET A 1 4.19 -45.09 8.99
C MET A 1 4.35 -43.55 8.99
N SER A 2 4.29 -42.84 7.85
CA SER A 2 4.76 -41.44 7.77
C SER A 2 3.71 -40.38 7.38
N THR A 3 2.42 -40.72 7.34
CA THR A 3 1.37 -39.76 6.92
C THR A 3 0.75 -39.00 8.09
N LYS A 4 0.73 -39.54 9.31
CA LYS A 4 0.14 -38.88 10.49
C LYS A 4 0.98 -37.72 11.02
N ASP A 5 2.32 -37.87 11.06
CA ASP A 5 3.22 -36.80 11.50
C ASP A 5 3.21 -35.60 10.55
N SER A 6 3.10 -35.85 9.24
CA SER A 6 3.03 -34.80 8.22
C SER A 6 1.72 -34.00 8.29
N GLN A 7 0.61 -34.67 8.59
CA GLN A 7 -0.69 -34.03 8.75
C GLN A 7 -0.75 -33.17 10.02
N ALA A 8 -0.20 -33.66 11.14
CA ALA A 8 -0.13 -32.91 12.39
C ALA A 8 0.77 -31.66 12.28
N GLN A 9 1.91 -31.76 11.59
CA GLN A 9 2.78 -30.61 11.31
C GLN A 9 2.11 -29.56 10.42
N ALA A 10 1.42 -29.98 9.35
CA ALA A 10 0.67 -29.07 8.49
C ALA A 10 -0.44 -28.33 9.26
N GLN A 11 -1.15 -29.04 10.14
CA GLN A 11 -2.24 -28.47 10.94
C GLN A 11 -1.72 -27.47 11.98
N ALA A 12 -0.58 -27.76 12.62
CA ALA A 12 0.09 -26.84 13.54
C ALA A 12 0.61 -25.57 12.83
N GLN A 13 1.19 -25.73 11.64
CA GLN A 13 1.64 -24.59 10.82
C GLN A 13 0.48 -23.72 10.35
N ALA A 14 -0.64 -24.32 9.94
CA ALA A 14 -1.82 -23.57 9.50
C ALA A 14 -2.46 -22.78 10.67
N ALA A 15 -2.53 -23.37 11.86
CA ALA A 15 -3.02 -22.68 13.06
C ALA A 15 -2.11 -21.51 13.46
N ALA A 16 -0.78 -21.70 13.43
CA ALA A 16 0.18 -20.64 13.71
C ALA A 16 0.11 -19.50 12.67
N ALA A 17 -0.06 -19.83 11.39
CA ALA A 17 -0.24 -18.85 10.32
C ALA A 17 -1.55 -18.06 10.48
N ALA A 18 -2.64 -18.73 10.87
CA ALA A 18 -3.91 -18.06 11.15
C ALA A 18 -3.81 -17.11 12.36
N GLU A 19 -3.13 -17.51 13.43
CA GLU A 19 -2.88 -16.64 14.57
C GLU A 19 -2.02 -15.43 14.19
N ALA A 20 -0.97 -15.65 13.38
CA ALA A 20 -0.12 -14.58 12.87
C ALA A 20 -0.89 -13.59 11.99
N ALA A 21 -1.79 -14.09 11.13
CA ALA A 21 -2.67 -13.25 10.31
C ALA A 21 -3.61 -12.39 11.17
N ARG A 22 -4.22 -12.97 12.22
CA ARG A 22 -5.09 -12.21 13.13
C ARG A 22 -4.34 -11.10 13.88
N LYS A 23 -3.11 -11.40 14.35
CA LYS A 23 -2.25 -10.37 14.97
C LYS A 23 -1.84 -9.30 13.96
N LEU A 24 -1.56 -9.70 12.72
CA LEU A 24 -1.23 -8.76 11.65
C LEU A 24 -2.38 -7.80 11.40
N GLU A 25 -3.61 -8.29 11.29
CA GLU A 25 -4.82 -7.47 11.15
C GLU A 25 -4.96 -6.48 12.32
N GLU A 26 -4.82 -6.95 13.57
CA GLU A 26 -4.88 -6.09 14.76
C GLU A 26 -3.82 -4.98 14.74
N TYR A 27 -2.61 -5.27 14.22
CA TYR A 27 -1.59 -4.25 14.06
C TYR A 27 -1.87 -3.30 12.90
N ILE A 28 -2.46 -3.77 11.81
CA ILE A 28 -2.85 -2.92 10.69
C ILE A 28 -3.87 -1.88 11.14
N GLU A 29 -4.83 -2.25 11.97
CA GLU A 29 -5.82 -1.34 12.54
C GLU A 29 -5.19 -0.26 13.44
N LYS A 30 -4.00 -0.53 14.00
CA LYS A 30 -3.25 0.39 14.86
C LYS A 30 -2.29 1.29 14.08
N ILE A 31 -2.25 1.22 12.75
CA ILE A 31 -1.46 2.13 11.94
C ILE A 31 -2.00 3.55 12.12
N HIS A 32 -1.10 4.47 12.50
CA HIS A 32 -1.45 5.86 12.70
C HIS A 32 -1.16 6.69 11.45
N TYR A 33 -2.15 7.48 11.02
CA TYR A 33 -2.04 8.37 9.87
C TYR A 33 -2.08 9.82 10.36
N SER A 34 -1.07 10.61 10.02
CA SER A 34 -1.06 12.03 10.40
C SER A 34 -2.10 12.84 9.63
N ASP A 35 -2.35 14.05 10.12
CA ASP A 35 -3.00 15.08 9.33
C ASP A 35 -2.18 15.40 8.07
N ARG A 36 -2.87 15.89 7.05
CA ARG A 36 -2.27 16.27 5.77
C ARG A 36 -1.83 17.72 5.85
N TYR A 37 -0.61 17.98 5.43
CA TYR A 37 -0.05 19.34 5.31
C TYR A 37 0.43 19.54 3.88
N SER A 38 0.48 20.77 3.38
CA SER A 38 0.82 21.02 1.98
C SER A 38 1.68 22.25 1.82
N ASP A 39 2.56 22.22 0.84
CA ASP A 39 3.21 23.41 0.29
C ASP A 39 2.55 23.81 -1.04
N ASP A 40 3.26 24.54 -1.89
CA ASP A 40 2.76 25.01 -3.18
C ASP A 40 2.58 23.89 -4.22
N GLU A 41 3.35 22.80 -4.13
CA GLU A 41 3.43 21.76 -5.17
C GLU A 41 2.89 20.39 -4.68
N TYR A 42 3.10 20.07 -3.41
CA TYR A 42 2.84 18.77 -2.83
C TYR A 42 1.95 18.84 -1.58
N GLU A 43 1.25 17.74 -1.36
CA GLU A 43 0.57 17.38 -0.13
C GLU A 43 1.34 16.25 0.55
N TYR A 44 1.53 16.36 1.85
CA TYR A 44 2.37 15.50 2.66
C TYR A 44 1.59 14.89 3.81
N ARG A 45 2.03 13.71 4.24
CA ARG A 45 1.54 13.00 5.42
C ARG A 45 2.62 12.03 5.87
N HIS A 46 2.69 11.77 7.16
CA HIS A 46 3.47 10.66 7.68
C HIS A 46 2.55 9.54 8.20
N VAL A 47 3.02 8.30 8.06
CA VAL A 47 2.36 7.11 8.57
C VAL A 47 3.28 6.46 9.59
N ILE A 48 2.76 6.19 10.78
CA ILE A 48 3.53 5.57 11.87
C ILE A 48 3.06 4.13 12.01
N LEU A 49 3.97 3.20 11.76
CA LEU A 49 3.72 1.77 11.92
C LEU A 49 3.87 1.37 13.39
N PRO A 50 2.99 0.51 13.91
CA PRO A 50 3.21 -0.11 15.21
C PRO A 50 4.53 -0.89 15.20
N LYS A 51 5.30 -0.80 16.28
CA LYS A 51 6.57 -1.53 16.44
C LYS A 51 6.45 -3.04 16.17
N PRO A 52 5.37 -3.73 16.59
CA PRO A 52 5.18 -5.15 16.26
C PRO A 52 5.04 -5.39 14.75
N LEU A 53 4.24 -4.57 14.04
CA LEU A 53 4.07 -4.66 12.60
C LEU A 53 5.41 -4.44 11.88
N PHE A 54 6.15 -3.41 12.29
CA PHE A 54 7.45 -3.08 11.71
C PHE A 54 8.44 -4.25 11.76
N LYS A 55 8.46 -5.01 12.87
CA LYS A 55 9.32 -6.19 13.03
C LYS A 55 8.90 -7.38 12.15
N MET A 56 7.65 -7.42 11.69
CA MET A 56 7.13 -8.48 10.84
C MET A 56 7.37 -8.21 9.34
N ILE A 57 7.82 -7.01 8.98
CA ILE A 57 8.09 -6.63 7.58
C ILE A 57 9.22 -7.53 7.02
N PRO A 58 9.08 -8.06 5.79
CA PRO A 58 10.12 -8.84 5.15
C PRO A 58 11.44 -8.07 5.05
N LYS A 59 12.56 -8.73 5.39
CA LYS A 59 13.91 -8.13 5.32
C LYS A 59 14.28 -7.59 3.94
N ALA A 60 13.65 -8.09 2.87
CA ALA A 60 13.85 -7.62 1.49
C ALA A 60 13.35 -6.18 1.25
N LEU A 61 12.49 -5.65 2.14
CA LEU A 61 12.03 -4.26 2.10
C LEU A 61 12.91 -3.32 2.93
N PHE A 62 13.97 -3.82 3.57
CA PHE A 62 14.92 -3.01 4.32
C PHE A 62 16.14 -2.68 3.46
N ASN A 63 16.79 -1.55 3.75
CA ASN A 63 18.03 -1.18 3.09
C ASN A 63 19.18 -2.15 3.49
N PRO A 64 20.06 -2.52 2.54
CA PRO A 64 21.17 -3.45 2.79
C PRO A 64 22.31 -2.84 3.63
N ASP A 65 22.30 -1.52 3.82
CA ASP A 65 23.31 -0.73 4.54
C ASP A 65 23.28 -0.91 6.06
N LYS A 66 22.43 -1.80 6.58
CA LYS A 66 22.22 -2.06 8.02
C LYS A 66 21.73 -0.85 8.81
N SER A 67 21.23 0.19 8.14
CA SER A 67 20.62 1.35 8.80
C SER A 67 19.38 0.99 9.62
N GLY A 68 18.78 -0.18 9.38
CA GLY A 68 17.54 -0.61 10.03
C GLY A 68 16.30 0.11 9.48
N THR A 69 16.47 0.84 8.38
CA THR A 69 15.42 1.59 7.71
C THR A 69 14.83 0.81 6.53
N LEU A 70 13.59 1.14 6.17
CA LEU A 70 12.97 0.63 4.96
C LEU A 70 13.57 1.31 3.73
N LYS A 71 13.69 0.57 2.63
CA LYS A 71 13.97 1.17 1.32
C LYS A 71 12.79 2.06 0.90
N LEU A 72 12.97 2.88 -0.14
CA LEU A 72 11.85 3.56 -0.77
C LEU A 72 10.89 2.51 -1.34
N LEU A 73 9.62 2.61 -0.95
CA LEU A 73 8.61 1.59 -1.19
C LEU A 73 7.72 2.04 -2.33
N THR A 74 7.50 1.15 -3.29
CA THR A 74 6.49 1.34 -4.33
C THR A 74 5.08 1.25 -3.74
N GLU A 75 4.09 1.73 -4.49
CA GLU A 75 2.67 1.63 -4.08
C GLU A 75 2.24 0.22 -3.70
N GLN A 76 2.67 -0.76 -4.49
CA GLN A 76 2.34 -2.15 -4.22
C GLN A 76 3.00 -2.68 -2.94
N GLU A 77 4.24 -2.28 -2.65
CA GLU A 77 4.97 -2.73 -1.47
C GLU A 77 4.38 -2.14 -0.18
N TRP A 78 4.12 -0.83 -0.13
CA TRP A 78 3.56 -0.23 1.08
C TRP A 78 2.10 -0.62 1.31
N ARG A 79 1.31 -0.83 0.26
CA ARG A 79 -0.03 -1.43 0.38
C ARG A 79 0.02 -2.86 0.90
N GLY A 80 1.04 -3.62 0.50
CA GLY A 80 1.28 -4.99 0.98
C GLY A 80 1.60 -5.07 2.48
N ILE A 81 2.12 -4.00 3.09
CA ILE A 81 2.33 -3.90 4.55
C ILE A 81 0.99 -3.68 5.30
N GLY A 82 -0.07 -3.27 4.59
CA GLY A 82 -1.37 -2.94 5.16
C GLY A 82 -1.62 -1.43 5.31
N ILE A 83 -0.72 -0.59 4.81
CA ILE A 83 -0.97 0.86 4.74
C ILE A 83 -2.08 1.11 3.71
N THR A 84 -3.13 1.81 4.12
CA THR A 84 -4.28 2.12 3.26
C THR A 84 -4.49 3.63 3.16
N GLN A 85 -4.34 4.16 1.95
CA GLN A 85 -4.60 5.57 1.64
C GLN A 85 -5.08 5.72 0.20
N SER A 86 -5.55 6.93 -0.14
CA SER A 86 -6.01 7.28 -1.48
C SER A 86 -4.92 7.08 -2.55
N LEU A 87 -5.28 7.19 -3.82
CA LEU A 87 -4.29 7.12 -4.91
C LEU A 87 -3.38 8.35 -4.94
N GLY A 88 -2.19 8.16 -5.53
CA GLY A 88 -1.22 9.23 -5.82
C GLY A 88 -0.19 9.50 -4.72
N TRP A 89 -0.23 8.78 -3.60
CA TRP A 89 0.79 8.91 -2.54
C TRP A 89 2.06 8.14 -2.88
N GLU A 90 3.19 8.82 -2.78
CA GLU A 90 4.54 8.32 -3.01
C GLU A 90 5.33 8.32 -1.69
N HIS A 91 5.94 7.19 -1.34
CA HIS A 91 6.91 7.12 -0.24
C HIS A 91 8.22 7.74 -0.72
N TYR A 92 8.54 8.95 -0.28
CA TYR A 92 9.58 9.77 -0.91
C TYR A 92 10.87 9.88 -0.10
N GLU A 93 10.80 9.70 1.22
CA GLU A 93 11.96 9.86 2.09
C GLU A 93 11.90 8.89 3.27
N VAL A 94 13.10 8.50 3.72
CA VAL A 94 13.31 7.58 4.83
C VAL A 94 13.76 8.35 6.05
N HIS A 95 13.05 8.19 7.16
CA HIS A 95 13.40 8.85 8.42
C HIS A 95 14.25 7.94 9.31
N ALA A 96 15.57 8.12 9.30
CA ALA A 96 16.51 7.26 10.05
C ALA A 96 16.32 7.26 11.59
N PRO A 97 16.04 8.40 12.27
CA PRO A 97 15.83 8.40 13.72
C PRO A 97 14.64 7.56 14.17
N GLU A 98 13.56 7.56 13.39
CA GLU A 98 12.36 6.77 13.65
C GLU A 98 11.99 5.93 12.42
N PRO A 99 12.60 4.74 12.23
CA PRO A 99 12.47 3.97 10.99
C PRO A 99 11.06 3.41 10.75
N HIS A 100 10.20 3.48 11.76
CA HIS A 100 8.80 3.07 11.71
C HIS A 100 7.87 4.21 11.26
N VAL A 101 8.42 5.41 11.01
CA VAL A 101 7.72 6.56 10.43
C VAL A 101 8.03 6.61 8.94
N LEU A 102 6.99 6.50 8.11
CA LEU A 102 7.09 6.56 6.66
C LEU A 102 6.55 7.90 6.16
N LEU A 103 7.31 8.57 5.29
CA LEU A 103 6.98 9.89 4.77
C LEU A 103 6.38 9.79 3.37
N PHE A 104 5.15 10.26 3.21
CA PHE A 104 4.43 10.25 1.95
C PHE A 104 4.23 11.66 1.42
N ARG A 105 4.32 11.80 0.09
CA ARG A 105 3.93 13.01 -0.64
C ARG A 105 3.02 12.66 -1.81
N ARG A 106 2.20 13.61 -2.24
CA ARG A 106 1.33 13.51 -3.41
C ARG A 106 1.26 14.86 -4.10
N LEU A 107 1.24 14.89 -5.43
CA LEU A 107 1.02 16.13 -6.17
C LEU A 107 -0.36 16.73 -5.86
N LYS A 108 -0.42 18.03 -5.57
CA LYS A 108 -1.69 18.72 -5.26
C LYS A 108 -2.72 18.64 -6.39
N ASN A 109 -2.25 18.65 -7.63
CA ASN A 109 -3.05 18.54 -8.85
C ASN A 109 -3.23 17.08 -9.33
N PHE A 110 -3.02 16.09 -8.46
CA PHE A 110 -3.16 14.69 -8.85
C PHE A 110 -4.59 14.40 -9.36
N VAL A 111 -4.70 14.07 -10.64
CA VAL A 111 -5.94 13.61 -11.27
C VAL A 111 -5.93 12.09 -11.27
N ASN A 112 -6.95 11.47 -10.67
CA ASN A 112 -7.10 10.03 -10.72
C ASN A 112 -7.27 9.60 -12.19
N PRO A 113 -6.38 8.74 -12.75
CA PRO A 113 -6.42 8.39 -14.17
C PRO A 113 -7.74 7.73 -14.61
N VAL A 114 -8.53 7.18 -13.69
CA VAL A 114 -9.85 6.61 -13.97
C VAL A 114 -10.91 7.68 -14.30
N GLN A 115 -10.67 8.95 -13.95
CA GLN A 115 -11.57 10.07 -14.23
C GLN A 115 -11.18 10.87 -15.48
N GLN A 116 -10.32 10.35 -16.37
CA GLN A 116 -10.23 10.96 -17.69
C GLN A 116 -11.61 10.84 -18.35
N PRO A 117 -12.28 11.96 -18.68
CA PRO A 117 -13.49 11.89 -19.48
C PRO A 117 -13.11 11.22 -20.80
N GLN A 118 -13.56 9.98 -20.98
CA GLN A 118 -13.51 9.31 -22.28
C GLN A 118 -14.07 10.31 -23.30
N PRO A 119 -13.37 10.59 -24.41
CA PRO A 119 -13.97 11.37 -25.48
C PRO A 119 -15.18 10.58 -25.96
N HIS A 120 -16.37 10.95 -25.50
CA HIS A 120 -17.62 10.39 -25.97
C HIS A 120 -17.70 10.74 -27.46
N LEU A 121 -17.41 9.75 -28.31
CA LEU A 121 -17.65 9.86 -29.74
C LEU A 121 -19.16 9.97 -29.93
N ASN A 122 -19.68 11.21 -29.90
CA ASN A 122 -21.05 11.51 -30.25
C ASN A 122 -21.27 11.01 -31.68
N GLY A 123 -22.05 9.93 -31.80
CA GLY A 123 -22.47 9.37 -33.07
C GLY A 123 -23.17 10.41 -33.93
N ARG A 124 -22.49 10.92 -34.96
CA ARG A 124 -23.16 11.49 -36.14
C ARG A 124 -23.76 10.32 -36.90
N GLY A 125 -25.01 10.00 -36.60
CA GLY A 125 -25.83 9.13 -37.41
C GLY A 125 -25.88 9.63 -38.85
N PHE A 126 -25.41 8.81 -39.78
CA PHE A 126 -25.62 8.95 -41.21
C PHE A 126 -27.13 9.01 -41.48
N LYS A 127 -27.64 10.14 -41.99
CA LYS A 127 -28.97 10.19 -42.61
C LYS A 127 -28.90 9.44 -43.95
N LEU A 128 -29.43 8.22 -43.99
CA LEU A 128 -29.70 7.53 -45.25
C LEU A 128 -30.89 8.22 -45.93
N GLY A 129 -30.61 8.91 -47.02
CA GLY A 129 -31.63 9.55 -47.86
C GLY A 129 -32.49 8.50 -48.56
N ARG A 130 -33.78 8.45 -48.22
CA ARG A 130 -34.79 7.73 -48.99
C ARG A 130 -35.39 8.70 -50.01
N LYS A 131 -34.94 8.63 -51.27
CA LYS A 131 -35.63 9.27 -52.40
C LYS A 131 -36.82 8.41 -52.83
N LYS A 132 -37.85 9.12 -53.28
CA LYS A 132 -39.12 8.66 -53.85
C LYS A 132 -38.91 7.70 -55.02
#